data_AF-A0A1G0Z2N3-F1
#
_entry.id   AF-A0A1G0Z2N3-F1
#
_cell.length_a   1.000
_cell.length_b   1.000
_cell.length_c   1.000
_cell.angle_alpha   90.00
_cell.angle_beta   90.00
_cell.angle_gamma   90.00
#
_symmetry.space_group_name_H-M   'P 1'
#
loop_
_entity.id
_entity.type
_entity.pdbx_description
1 polymer ?
#
loop_
_entity_poly.entity_id
_entity_poly.type
_entity_poly.pdbx_seq_one_letter_code
_entity_poly.pdbx_strand_id
1 'polypeptide(L)'
;MNCLSLELDDASFDVAVSIEAMEHFNHSDGLRYIAELAHVLRPGGFLVGTTPSAHGRKDAAIRLEREKNEFHLKIFWPQELRRCLRRHFEEVSLVAMPNGGFFFWARKSIGWKNKVRSAVPEPFRPWLTQANQLVRRSFPR
;
A
#
# COMPACT_ATOMS: atom_id res chain seq x y z
N MET A 1 -11.73 18.47 7.79
CA MET A 1 -11.63 17.10 7.23
C MET A 1 -10.40 16.44 7.83
N ASN A 2 -10.53 15.24 8.39
CA ASN A 2 -9.45 14.49 9.04
C ASN A 2 -9.12 13.25 8.19
N CYS A 3 -7.90 13.13 7.69
CA CYS A 3 -7.50 11.99 6.85
C CYS A 3 -7.26 10.68 7.62
N LEU A 4 -7.34 10.70 8.95
CA LEU A 4 -7.35 9.51 9.80
C LEU A 4 -8.77 8.96 10.05
N SER A 5 -9.79 9.71 9.62
CA SER A 5 -11.21 9.36 9.72
C SER A 5 -11.96 10.09 8.61
N LEU A 6 -11.87 9.57 7.39
CA LEU A 6 -12.51 10.14 6.21
C LEU A 6 -14.03 9.92 6.32
N GLU A 7 -14.78 11.01 6.39
CA GLU A 7 -16.25 11.00 6.32
C GLU A 7 -16.71 10.90 4.85
N LEU A 8 -16.17 9.92 4.13
CA LEU A 8 -16.43 9.65 2.72
C LEU A 8 -16.97 8.24 2.57
N ASP A 9 -17.85 8.04 1.60
CA ASP A 9 -18.44 6.73 1.35
C ASP A 9 -17.37 5.69 0.95
N ASP A 10 -17.56 4.46 1.43
CA ASP A 10 -16.81 3.29 1.00
C ASP A 10 -16.85 3.14 -0.52
N ALA A 11 -15.73 2.71 -1.12
CA ALA A 11 -15.69 2.35 -2.55
C ALA A 11 -16.28 3.43 -3.49
N SER A 12 -16.03 4.70 -3.18
CA SER A 12 -16.53 5.83 -3.94
C SER A 12 -15.52 6.35 -4.97
N PHE A 13 -14.23 6.05 -4.82
CA PHE A 13 -13.15 6.55 -5.68
C PHE A 13 -12.45 5.45 -6.49
N ASP A 14 -12.04 5.80 -7.70
CA ASP A 14 -11.20 4.93 -8.55
C ASP A 14 -9.71 5.06 -8.21
N VAL A 15 -9.28 6.26 -7.80
CA VAL A 15 -7.88 6.58 -7.48
C VAL A 15 -7.80 7.47 -6.23
N ALA A 16 -6.83 7.19 -5.37
CA ALA A 16 -6.44 8.01 -4.23
C ALA A 16 -4.96 8.41 -4.40
N VAL A 17 -4.64 9.66 -4.08
CA VAL A 17 -3.29 10.23 -4.24
C VAL A 17 -2.75 10.67 -2.88
N SER A 18 -1.52 10.26 -2.56
CA SER A 18 -0.82 10.57 -1.29
C SER A 18 0.60 11.03 -1.59
N ILE A 19 0.83 12.34 -1.66
CA ILE A 19 2.14 12.94 -1.98
C ILE A 19 2.71 13.54 -0.70
N GLU A 20 3.89 13.09 -0.27
CA GLU A 20 4.64 13.65 0.89
C GLU A 20 3.73 13.89 2.12
N ALA A 21 2.94 12.87 2.48
CA ALA A 21 1.93 12.94 3.53
C ALA A 21 2.17 11.91 4.65
N MET A 22 2.52 10.69 4.27
CA MET A 22 2.61 9.54 5.15
C MET A 22 3.65 9.71 6.26
N GLU A 23 4.74 10.40 5.95
CA GLU A 23 5.87 10.64 6.84
C GLU A 23 5.54 11.56 8.01
N HIS A 24 4.45 12.31 7.89
CA HIS A 24 3.96 13.24 8.90
C HIS A 24 3.15 12.57 10.01
N PHE A 25 2.87 11.28 9.88
CA PHE A 25 2.17 10.51 10.90
C PHE A 25 3.16 9.72 11.75
N ASN A 26 2.83 9.54 13.03
CA ASN A 26 3.45 8.47 13.79
C ASN A 26 3.07 7.10 13.17
N HIS A 27 3.71 6.03 13.63
CA HIS A 27 3.51 4.72 13.03
C HIS A 27 2.04 4.24 13.06
N SER A 28 1.29 4.46 14.16
CA SER A 28 -0.11 4.03 14.22
C SER A 28 -1.02 4.84 13.30
N ASP A 29 -0.82 6.16 13.25
CA ASP A 29 -1.64 7.05 12.44
C ASP A 29 -1.33 6.85 10.95
N GLY A 30 -0.08 6.57 10.58
CA GLY A 30 0.28 6.23 9.21
C GLY A 30 -0.39 4.93 8.73
N LEU A 31 -0.54 3.94 9.62
CA LEU A 31 -1.32 2.73 9.33
C LEU A 31 -2.81 3.03 9.17
N ARG A 32 -3.37 3.91 10.02
CA ARG A 32 -4.77 4.32 9.91
C ARG A 32 -5.03 5.09 8.62
N TYR A 33 -4.18 6.04 8.29
CA TYR A 33 -4.21 6.81 7.05
C TYR A 33 -4.28 5.91 5.80
N ILE A 34 -3.39 4.92 5.69
CA ILE A 34 -3.42 3.95 4.58
C ILE A 34 -4.74 3.16 4.56
N ALA A 35 -5.26 2.79 5.73
CA ALA A 35 -6.52 2.05 5.82
C ALA A 35 -7.70 2.89 5.33
N GLU A 36 -7.79 4.15 5.71
CA GLU A 36 -8.83 5.09 5.24
C GLU A 36 -8.77 5.29 3.72
N LEU A 37 -7.57 5.49 3.15
CA LEU A 37 -7.40 5.57 1.69
C LEU A 37 -7.82 4.28 1.00
N ALA A 38 -7.48 3.12 1.57
CA ALA A 38 -7.91 1.85 1.04
C ALA A 38 -9.43 1.66 1.14
N HIS A 39 -10.07 2.21 2.16
CA HIS A 39 -11.51 2.08 2.43
C HIS A 39 -12.35 2.77 1.35
N VAL A 40 -12.01 4.02 1.05
CA VAL A 40 -12.71 4.85 0.06
C VAL A 40 -12.48 4.39 -1.39
N LEU A 41 -11.44 3.59 -1.65
CA LEU A 41 -11.16 3.02 -2.97
C LEU A 41 -12.10 1.88 -3.36
N ARG A 42 -12.57 1.89 -4.60
CA ARG A 42 -13.33 0.78 -5.21
C ARG A 42 -12.50 -0.49 -5.31
N PRO A 43 -13.12 -1.69 -5.35
CA PRO A 43 -12.43 -2.90 -5.75
C PRO A 43 -11.71 -2.69 -7.09
N GLY A 44 -10.40 -2.97 -7.14
CA GLY A 44 -9.57 -2.71 -8.32
C GLY A 44 -9.01 -1.29 -8.43
N GLY A 45 -9.40 -0.36 -7.57
CA GLY A 45 -8.90 1.02 -7.54
C GLY A 45 -7.44 1.13 -7.08
N PHE A 46 -6.84 2.30 -7.31
CA PHE A 46 -5.41 2.53 -7.10
C PHE A 46 -5.12 3.58 -6.03
N LEU A 47 -4.16 3.29 -5.16
CA LEU A 47 -3.44 4.29 -4.40
C LEU A 47 -2.13 4.61 -5.12
N VAL A 48 -1.83 5.88 -5.36
CA VAL A 48 -0.57 6.35 -5.93
C VAL A 48 0.03 7.40 -5.01
N GLY A 49 1.34 7.42 -4.84
CA GLY A 49 1.94 8.38 -3.93
C GLY A 49 3.45 8.50 -3.96
N THR A 50 3.95 9.46 -3.19
CA THR A 50 5.36 9.63 -2.89
C THR A 50 5.59 9.76 -1.39
N THR A 51 6.79 9.39 -0.95
CA THR A 51 7.24 9.58 0.43
C THR A 51 8.77 9.60 0.48
N PRO A 52 9.38 10.33 1.41
CA PRO A 52 10.77 10.12 1.79
C PRO A 52 11.00 8.67 2.20
N SER A 53 12.18 8.14 1.91
CA SER A 53 12.48 6.72 2.12
C SER A 53 13.85 6.48 2.69
N ALA A 54 13.97 5.59 3.67
CA ALA A 54 15.26 5.17 4.22
C ALA A 54 16.14 4.36 3.25
N HIS A 55 15.71 4.14 2.00
CA HIS A 55 16.45 3.33 1.02
C HIS A 55 17.87 3.84 0.77
N GLY A 56 18.86 2.97 0.96
CA GLY A 56 20.27 3.31 0.73
C GLY A 56 20.84 4.35 1.71
N ARG A 57 20.07 4.76 2.72
CA ARG A 57 20.47 5.76 3.72
C ARG A 57 20.89 5.08 5.02
N LYS A 58 21.95 5.62 5.63
CA LYS A 58 22.38 5.21 6.98
C LYS A 58 21.43 5.79 8.02
N ASP A 59 21.32 5.14 9.18
CA ASP A 59 20.46 5.61 10.29
C ASP A 59 20.72 7.08 10.67
N ALA A 60 22.00 7.50 10.66
CA ALA A 60 22.38 8.89 10.90
C ALA A 60 21.77 9.87 9.87
N ALA A 61 21.65 9.48 8.60
CA ALA A 61 21.06 10.33 7.57
C ALA A 61 19.53 10.43 7.71
N ILE A 62 18.87 9.37 8.16
CA ILE A 62 17.44 9.37 8.49
C ILE A 62 17.18 10.25 9.69
N ARG A 63 18.03 10.14 10.72
CA ARG A 63 17.96 11.01 11.90
C ARG A 63 18.15 12.48 11.53
N LEU A 64 19.17 12.79 10.73
CA LEU A 64 19.41 14.15 10.22
C LEU A 64 18.22 14.68 9.41
N GLU A 65 17.52 13.84 8.64
CA GLU A 65 16.32 14.27 7.92
C GLU A 65 15.18 14.63 8.89
N ARG A 66 14.98 13.85 9.96
CA ARG A 66 14.00 14.19 11.01
C ARG A 66 14.41 15.40 11.85
N GLU A 67 15.70 15.65 12.00
CA GLU A 67 16.22 16.86 12.64
C GLU A 67 16.05 18.10 11.73
N LYS A 68 16.12 17.93 10.40
CA LYS A 68 15.84 19.00 9.42
C LYS A 68 14.35 19.33 9.31
N ASN A 69 13.49 18.33 9.46
CA ASN A 69 12.04 18.52 9.45
C ASN A 69 11.41 17.77 10.63
N GLU A 70 11.11 18.51 11.70
CA GLU A 70 10.47 17.98 12.90
C GLU A 70 9.09 17.36 12.64
N PHE A 71 8.44 17.75 11.53
CA PHE A 71 7.16 17.19 11.12
C PHE A 71 7.30 15.83 10.44
N HIS A 72 8.51 15.34 10.08
CA HIS A 72 8.72 13.98 9.58
C HIS A 72 8.77 12.99 10.75
N LEU A 73 7.61 12.71 11.33
CA LEU A 73 7.47 11.82 12.49
C LEU A 73 7.99 10.41 12.18
N LYS A 74 7.77 9.91 10.96
CA LYS A 74 8.16 8.55 10.54
C LYS A 74 8.65 8.48 9.10
N ILE A 75 9.92 8.14 8.92
CA ILE A 75 10.45 7.73 7.61
C ILE A 75 10.35 6.21 7.49
N PHE A 76 9.74 5.74 6.40
CA PHE A 76 9.52 4.32 6.17
C PHE A 76 10.71 3.67 5.47
N TRP A 77 11.06 2.46 5.93
CA TRP A 77 11.91 1.57 5.15
C TRP A 77 11.12 0.97 3.98
N PRO A 78 11.76 0.66 2.83
CA PRO A 78 11.07 0.10 1.67
C PRO A 78 10.23 -1.14 2.00
N GLN A 79 10.80 -2.04 2.81
CA GLN A 79 10.14 -3.28 3.20
C GLN A 79 9.00 -3.03 4.19
N GLU A 80 9.16 -2.05 5.07
CA GLU A 80 8.13 -1.62 6.02
C GLU A 80 6.94 -1.02 5.28
N LEU A 81 7.17 -0.05 4.38
CA LEU A 81 6.13 0.54 3.53
C LEU A 81 5.40 -0.53 2.71
N ARG A 82 6.15 -1.41 2.06
CA ARG A 82 5.58 -2.53 1.30
C ARG A 82 4.72 -3.43 2.17
N ARG A 83 5.15 -3.73 3.42
CA ARG A 83 4.36 -4.53 4.37
C ARG A 83 3.07 -3.81 4.76
N CYS A 84 3.14 -2.51 5.04
CA CYS A 84 1.97 -1.70 5.38
C CYS A 84 0.93 -1.70 4.26
N LEU A 85 1.36 -1.39 3.02
CA LEU A 85 0.48 -1.38 1.85
C LEU A 85 -0.16 -2.76 1.58
N ARG A 86 0.62 -3.85 1.70
CA ARG A 86 0.11 -5.21 1.46
C ARG A 86 -0.97 -5.69 2.44
N ARG A 87 -1.22 -4.97 3.54
CA ARG A 87 -2.36 -5.26 4.42
C ARG A 87 -3.71 -4.96 3.76
N HIS A 88 -3.73 -4.03 2.81
CA HIS A 88 -4.97 -3.54 2.18
C HIS A 88 -4.98 -3.72 0.65
N PHE A 89 -3.80 -3.83 0.03
CA PHE A 89 -3.63 -3.88 -1.41
C PHE A 89 -3.04 -5.22 -1.88
N GLU A 90 -3.55 -5.73 -3.00
CA GLU A 90 -3.13 -7.01 -3.58
C GLU A 90 -1.81 -6.89 -4.35
N GLU A 91 -1.66 -5.78 -5.08
CA GLU A 91 -0.48 -5.43 -5.86
C GLU A 91 0.15 -4.16 -5.29
N VAL A 92 1.47 -4.14 -5.17
CA VAL A 92 2.24 -3.03 -4.58
C VAL A 92 3.57 -2.91 -5.31
N SER A 93 3.87 -1.73 -5.83
CA SER A 93 5.16 -1.36 -6.41
C SER A 93 5.75 -0.14 -5.72
N LEU A 94 7.08 -0.15 -5.58
CA LEU A 94 7.87 0.95 -5.03
C LEU A 94 9.04 1.18 -5.99
N VAL A 95 9.25 2.41 -6.42
CA VAL A 95 10.30 2.82 -7.35
C VAL A 95 11.13 3.91 -6.70
N ALA A 96 12.43 3.64 -6.49
CA ALA A 96 13.36 4.62 -5.91
C ALA A 96 13.46 5.85 -6.80
N MET A 97 13.45 7.02 -6.18
CA MET A 97 13.60 8.30 -6.87
C MET A 97 15.01 8.88 -6.63
N PRO A 98 15.55 9.69 -7.56
CA PRO A 98 16.89 10.29 -7.41
C PRO A 98 17.07 11.14 -6.14
N ASN A 99 15.99 11.69 -5.59
CA ASN A 99 15.99 12.48 -4.36
C ASN A 99 16.06 11.63 -3.07
N GLY A 100 16.17 10.29 -3.18
CA GLY A 100 16.17 9.38 -2.03
C GLY A 100 14.78 9.03 -1.49
N GLY A 101 13.70 9.49 -2.14
CA GLY A 101 12.33 9.09 -1.85
C GLY A 101 11.88 7.86 -2.63
N PHE A 102 10.60 7.52 -2.47
CA PHE A 102 9.91 6.53 -3.29
C PHE A 102 8.70 7.14 -3.98
N PHE A 103 8.52 6.77 -5.25
CA PHE A 103 7.20 6.72 -5.86
C PHE A 103 6.61 5.33 -5.60
N PHE A 104 5.33 5.23 -5.27
CA PHE A 104 4.65 3.96 -5.09
C PHE A 104 3.27 3.97 -5.73
N TRP A 105 2.84 2.77 -6.12
CA TRP A 105 1.44 2.51 -6.43
C TRP A 105 1.00 1.19 -5.82
N ALA A 106 -0.27 1.10 -5.46
CA ALA A 106 -0.88 -0.07 -4.88
C ALA A 106 -2.31 -0.25 -5.39
N ARG A 107 -2.72 -1.48 -5.71
CA ARG A 107 -4.04 -1.79 -6.27
C ARG A 107 -4.88 -2.59 -5.29
N LYS A 108 -6.11 -2.14 -5.04
CA LYS A 108 -7.08 -2.83 -4.18
C LYS A 108 -7.57 -4.08 -4.89
N SER A 109 -7.77 -5.18 -4.16
CA SER A 109 -8.26 -6.42 -4.78
C SER A 109 -9.66 -6.20 -5.38
N ILE A 110 -9.91 -6.83 -6.53
CA ILE A 110 -11.24 -6.87 -7.15
C ILE A 110 -12.17 -7.86 -6.40
N GLY A 111 -11.64 -8.69 -5.50
CA GLY A 111 -12.44 -9.58 -4.64
C GLY A 111 -13.01 -10.82 -5.35
N TRP A 112 -12.77 -10.99 -6.65
CA TRP A 112 -13.26 -12.16 -7.42
C TRP A 112 -12.72 -13.49 -6.90
N LYS A 113 -11.50 -13.52 -6.34
CA LYS A 113 -10.90 -14.76 -5.81
C LYS A 113 -11.75 -15.42 -4.72
N ASN A 114 -12.38 -14.61 -3.86
CA ASN A 114 -13.27 -15.10 -2.81
C ASN A 114 -14.64 -15.54 -3.37
N LYS A 115 -15.14 -14.84 -4.42
CA LYS A 115 -16.38 -15.21 -5.13
C LYS A 115 -16.22 -16.52 -5.91
N VAL A 116 -15.11 -16.71 -6.61
CA VAL A 116 -14.82 -17.94 -7.36
C VAL A 116 -14.62 -19.12 -6.41
N ARG A 117 -13.90 -18.94 -5.29
CA ARG A 117 -13.70 -20.02 -4.32
C ARG A 117 -15.01 -20.50 -3.65
N SER A 118 -15.93 -19.57 -3.38
CA SER A 118 -17.25 -19.91 -2.80
C SER A 118 -18.18 -20.57 -3.83
N ALA A 119 -18.11 -20.18 -5.11
CA ALA A 119 -18.91 -20.74 -6.19
C ALA A 119 -18.43 -22.12 -6.70
N VAL A 120 -17.20 -22.54 -6.38
CA VAL A 120 -16.65 -23.82 -6.85
C VAL A 120 -16.98 -24.96 -5.87
N PRO A 121 -17.60 -26.07 -6.33
CA PRO A 121 -17.93 -27.24 -5.51
C PRO A 121 -16.70 -27.95 -4.93
N GLU A 122 -16.89 -28.69 -3.83
CA GLU A 122 -15.83 -29.30 -3.02
C GLU A 122 -14.82 -30.21 -3.77
N PRO A 123 -15.11 -30.98 -4.83
CA PRO A 123 -14.03 -31.71 -5.51
C PRO A 123 -13.10 -30.81 -6.33
N PHE A 124 -13.54 -29.60 -6.72
CA PHE A 124 -12.81 -28.71 -7.64
C PHE A 124 -12.05 -27.57 -6.93
N ARG A 125 -12.32 -27.32 -5.64
CA ARG A 125 -11.62 -26.29 -4.84
C ARG A 125 -10.09 -26.45 -4.78
N PRO A 126 -9.51 -27.66 -4.68
CA PRO A 126 -8.06 -27.84 -4.71
C PRO A 126 -7.41 -27.35 -6.02
N TRP A 127 -8.11 -27.49 -7.15
CA TRP A 127 -7.63 -27.10 -8.49
C TRP A 127 -7.52 -25.58 -8.64
N LEU A 128 -8.44 -24.82 -8.05
CA LEU A 128 -8.35 -23.35 -8.00
C LEU A 128 -7.09 -22.85 -7.28
N THR A 129 -6.65 -23.57 -6.26
CA THR A 129 -5.46 -23.20 -5.49
C THR A 129 -4.19 -23.40 -6.33
N GLN A 130 -4.11 -24.51 -7.07
CA GLN A 130 -3.02 -24.77 -8.02
C GLN A 130 -3.02 -23.77 -9.19
N ALA A 131 -4.18 -23.46 -9.78
CA ALA A 131 -4.29 -22.49 -10.87
C ALA A 131 -3.82 -21.08 -10.44
N ASN A 132 -4.18 -20.64 -9.22
CA ASN A 132 -3.70 -19.36 -8.67
C ASN A 132 -2.18 -19.33 -8.45
N GLN A 133 -1.57 -20.47 -8.10
CA GLN A 133 -0.12 -20.58 -7.95
C GLN A 133 0.59 -20.55 -9.31
N LEU A 134 0.00 -21.15 -10.35
CA LEU A 134 0.53 -21.15 -11.71
C LEU A 134 0.49 -19.75 -12.34
N VAL A 135 -0.63 -19.03 -12.24
CA VAL A 135 -0.74 -17.64 -12.75
C VAL A 135 0.31 -16.71 -12.13
N ARG A 136 0.65 -16.90 -10.85
CA ARG A 136 1.70 -16.13 -10.15
C ARG A 136 3.12 -16.46 -10.61
N ARG A 137 3.34 -17.62 -11.23
CA ARG A 137 4.64 -18.03 -11.78
C ARG A 137 4.81 -17.61 -13.24
N SER A 138 3.71 -17.52 -14.00
CA SER A 138 3.72 -17.20 -15.43
C SER A 138 3.90 -15.69 -15.73
N PHE A 139 3.70 -14.82 -14.74
CA PHE A 139 4.07 -13.41 -14.82
C PHE A 139 5.16 -13.12 -13.78
N PRO A 140 6.45 -13.30 -14.14
CA PRO A 140 7.53 -12.84 -13.28
C PRO A 140 7.41 -11.32 -13.11
N ARG A 141 7.53 -10.87 -11.85
CA ARG A 141 7.51 -9.45 -11.47
C ARG A 141 8.79 -8.75 -11.90
#